data_AF-K9CV16-F1
#
_entry.id   AF-K9CV16-F1
#
_cell.length_a   1.000
_cell.length_b   1.000
_cell.length_c   1.000
_cell.angle_alpha   90.00
_cell.angle_beta   90.00
_cell.angle_gamma   90.00
#
_symmetry.space_group_name_H-M   'P 1'
#
loop_
_entity.id
_entity.type
_entity.pdbx_description
1 polymer ?
#
loop_
_entity_poly.entity_id
_entity_poly.type
_entity_poly.pdbx_seq_one_letter_code
_entity_poly.pdbx_strand_id
1 'polypeptide(L)'
;MTAWRKIERGEIRDTLGEGTLWSARENAVYWVDILAPALNRLSLDDGQVSRWAMPEPLGWVAERAQGGFIGGFQSGFASFTLDPLAITPIHDPEPHLPGNRMNDGKADKDGRIWCGTMDMAEGQDVGALYRLDPDGSVTVMDDGYRVPNGPAFSACGEYLYHSDTGRRIMYRFRRGPDGTIHDRQPFITFTEADGHPDGMTVDAEGYLWVAHWGGSRISRFSPEGKLDRAIELPARQVTNITFAGPDLDRMFVSSAAIGLPESDYDGAFFEVECGVKGLPTNLYGG
;
A
#
# COMPACT_ATOMS: atom_id res chain seq x y z
N MET A 1 7.74 -9.84 -25.68
CA MET A 1 6.58 -9.05 -25.24
C MET A 1 6.95 -8.43 -23.90
N THR A 2 6.61 -7.18 -23.65
CA THR A 2 6.86 -6.55 -22.34
C THR A 2 5.99 -7.24 -21.29
N ALA A 3 6.52 -7.53 -20.10
CA ALA A 3 5.78 -8.17 -19.01
C ALA A 3 4.76 -7.24 -18.33
N TRP A 4 4.45 -6.09 -18.94
CA TRP A 4 3.57 -5.08 -18.41
C TRP A 4 2.88 -4.31 -19.54
N ARG A 5 1.73 -3.74 -19.22
CA ARG A 5 1.04 -2.71 -20.00
C ARG A 5 0.70 -1.51 -19.12
N LYS A 6 0.80 -0.32 -19.67
CA LYS A 6 0.31 0.91 -19.04
C LYS A 6 -1.22 0.93 -19.14
N ILE A 7 -1.90 1.33 -18.07
CA ILE A 7 -3.33 1.56 -18.06
C ILE A 7 -3.60 2.96 -18.62
N GLU A 8 -4.41 3.02 -19.68
CA GLU A 8 -4.79 4.28 -20.32
C GLU A 8 -5.81 5.04 -19.46
N ARG A 9 -5.48 6.29 -19.12
CA ARG A 9 -6.29 7.14 -18.25
C ARG A 9 -6.22 8.63 -18.62
N GLY A 10 -6.06 8.89 -19.91
CA GLY A 10 -5.83 10.24 -20.43
C GLY A 10 -4.50 10.82 -19.96
N GLU A 11 -4.45 12.14 -19.79
CA GLU A 11 -3.26 12.88 -19.34
C GLU A 11 -3.04 12.81 -17.81
N ILE A 12 -3.81 11.98 -17.09
CA ILE A 12 -3.72 11.87 -15.64
C ILE A 12 -2.43 11.14 -15.25
N ARG A 13 -1.58 11.85 -14.49
CA ARG A 13 -0.33 11.39 -13.91
C ARG A 13 -0.39 11.58 -12.39
N ASP A 14 -0.24 10.50 -11.63
CA ASP A 14 -0.32 10.60 -10.17
C ASP A 14 0.95 11.23 -9.63
N THR A 15 0.81 12.24 -8.76
CA THR A 15 1.97 12.85 -8.12
C THR A 15 2.69 11.83 -7.24
N LEU A 16 1.90 11.09 -6.44
CA LEU A 16 2.33 9.94 -5.65
C LEU A 16 1.22 8.89 -5.65
N GLY A 17 1.18 8.05 -6.68
CA GLY A 17 0.26 6.92 -6.76
C GLY A 17 0.60 5.88 -5.70
N GLU A 18 -0.35 5.43 -4.88
CA GLU A 18 -0.10 4.55 -3.72
C GLU A 18 -1.36 3.78 -3.30
N GLY A 19 -1.30 3.03 -2.20
CA GLY A 19 -2.47 2.53 -1.46
C GLY A 19 -3.41 1.68 -2.31
N THR A 20 -2.85 0.71 -3.05
CA THR A 20 -3.63 -0.08 -4.01
C THR A 20 -4.54 -1.09 -3.32
N LEU A 21 -5.76 -1.24 -3.84
CA LEU A 21 -6.81 -2.09 -3.26
C LEU A 21 -7.59 -2.80 -4.37
N TRP A 22 -7.75 -4.12 -4.23
CA TRP A 22 -8.66 -4.89 -5.09
C TRP A 22 -10.03 -5.03 -4.43
N SER A 23 -11.07 -4.51 -5.08
CA SER A 23 -12.48 -4.70 -4.70
C SER A 23 -13.12 -5.79 -5.55
N ALA A 24 -13.33 -6.96 -4.96
CA ALA A 24 -14.12 -8.02 -5.59
C ALA A 24 -15.60 -7.63 -5.73
N ARG A 25 -16.10 -6.75 -4.86
CA ARG A 25 -17.48 -6.26 -4.87
C ARG A 25 -17.79 -5.45 -6.13
N GLU A 26 -16.87 -4.57 -6.51
CA GLU A 26 -17.03 -3.67 -7.66
C GLU A 26 -16.29 -4.15 -8.91
N ASN A 27 -15.66 -5.34 -8.86
CA ASN A 27 -14.76 -5.83 -9.90
C ASN A 27 -13.76 -4.73 -10.33
N ALA A 28 -13.14 -4.06 -9.36
CA ALA A 28 -12.37 -2.84 -9.60
C ALA A 28 -11.08 -2.76 -8.76
N VAL A 29 -10.10 -2.05 -9.28
CA VAL A 29 -8.85 -1.72 -8.56
C VAL A 29 -8.87 -0.25 -8.17
N TYR A 30 -8.63 0.04 -6.91
CA TYR A 30 -8.48 1.38 -6.37
C TYR A 30 -7.02 1.68 -6.08
N TRP A 31 -6.66 2.96 -6.15
CA TRP A 31 -5.37 3.48 -5.68
C TRP A 31 -5.51 4.97 -5.38
N VAL A 32 -4.69 5.47 -4.47
CA VAL A 32 -4.69 6.88 -4.07
C VAL A 32 -3.67 7.67 -4.86
N ASP A 33 -3.86 8.97 -4.98
CA ASP A 33 -2.79 9.93 -5.26
C ASP A 33 -2.61 10.79 -4.02
N ILE A 34 -1.55 10.54 -3.24
CA ILE A 34 -1.37 11.12 -1.91
C ILE A 34 -1.15 12.64 -2.01
N LEU A 35 -0.34 13.08 -2.97
CA LEU A 35 0.17 14.45 -3.05
C LEU A 35 -0.60 15.34 -4.05
N ALA A 36 -1.42 14.76 -4.91
CA ALA A 36 -2.55 15.46 -5.52
C ALA A 36 -3.86 14.78 -5.07
N PRO A 37 -4.28 15.01 -3.80
CA PRO A 37 -5.23 14.20 -3.06
C PRO A 37 -6.41 13.68 -3.87
N ALA A 38 -6.41 12.39 -4.14
CA ALA A 38 -7.51 11.74 -4.82
C ALA A 38 -7.57 10.25 -4.53
N LEU A 39 -8.77 9.69 -4.69
CA LEU A 39 -8.96 8.25 -4.88
C LEU A 39 -9.29 8.01 -6.35
N ASN A 40 -8.63 7.03 -6.94
CA ASN A 40 -8.89 6.57 -8.29
C ASN A 40 -9.48 5.16 -8.26
N ARG A 41 -10.25 4.81 -9.29
CA ARG A 41 -10.81 3.47 -9.50
C ARG A 41 -10.66 3.08 -10.97
N LEU A 42 -10.12 1.90 -11.24
CA LEU A 42 -10.16 1.23 -12.53
C LEU A 42 -11.20 0.11 -12.46
N SER A 43 -12.28 0.24 -13.23
CA SER A 43 -13.24 -0.85 -13.46
C SER A 43 -12.61 -1.93 -14.34
N LEU A 44 -12.67 -3.19 -13.93
CA LEU A 44 -12.19 -4.31 -14.75
C LEU A 44 -13.24 -4.83 -15.73
N ASP A 45 -14.48 -4.34 -15.65
CA ASP A 45 -15.56 -4.68 -16.59
C ASP A 45 -15.39 -3.98 -17.94
N ASP A 46 -15.05 -2.69 -17.92
CA ASP A 46 -15.00 -1.83 -19.10
C ASP A 46 -13.69 -1.04 -19.25
N GLY A 47 -12.79 -1.12 -18.27
CA GLY A 47 -11.51 -0.40 -18.26
C GLY A 47 -11.64 1.09 -17.92
N GLN A 48 -12.82 1.57 -17.48
CA GLN A 48 -13.01 2.98 -17.16
C GLN A 48 -12.25 3.35 -15.89
N VAL A 49 -11.56 4.50 -15.95
CA VAL A 49 -10.94 5.13 -14.77
C VAL A 49 -11.82 6.28 -14.27
N SER A 50 -12.18 6.22 -12.99
CA SER A 50 -12.85 7.28 -12.24
C SER A 50 -11.91 7.89 -11.21
N ARG A 51 -12.08 9.18 -10.90
CA ARG A 51 -11.27 9.89 -9.90
C ARG A 51 -12.16 10.80 -9.05
N TRP A 52 -12.00 10.70 -7.73
CA TRP A 52 -12.64 11.58 -6.75
C TRP A 52 -11.57 12.39 -6.05
N ALA A 53 -11.71 13.72 -6.06
CA ALA A 53 -10.83 14.59 -5.29
C ALA A 53 -11.06 14.35 -3.79
N MET A 54 -9.96 14.26 -3.04
CA MET A 54 -9.97 14.13 -1.59
C MET A 54 -9.60 15.47 -0.93
N PRO A 55 -10.13 15.78 0.26
CA PRO A 55 -9.92 17.09 0.88
C PRO A 55 -8.50 17.28 1.42
N GLU A 56 -7.76 16.19 1.63
CA GLU A 56 -6.42 16.16 2.20
C GLU A 56 -5.72 14.85 1.77
N PRO A 57 -4.39 14.72 1.96
CA PRO A 57 -3.67 13.49 1.63
C PRO A 57 -4.34 12.25 2.22
N LEU A 58 -4.60 11.27 1.36
CA LEU A 58 -5.15 9.95 1.70
C LEU A 58 -4.07 8.93 1.35
N GLY A 59 -3.46 8.28 2.35
CA GLY A 59 -2.33 7.37 2.16
C GLY A 59 -2.72 5.97 1.69
N TRP A 60 -3.85 5.46 2.19
CA TRP A 60 -4.35 4.13 1.89
C TRP A 60 -5.88 4.07 2.00
N VAL A 61 -6.47 3.04 1.41
CA VAL A 61 -7.91 2.75 1.46
C VAL A 61 -8.17 1.27 1.66
N ALA A 62 -9.23 0.92 2.40
CA ALA A 62 -9.73 -0.44 2.53
C ALA A 62 -11.27 -0.45 2.47
N GLU A 63 -11.85 -1.53 1.96
CA GLU A 63 -13.29 -1.75 2.05
C GLU A 63 -13.71 -2.19 3.46
N ARG A 64 -14.90 -1.78 3.87
CA ARG A 64 -15.52 -2.22 5.12
C ARG A 64 -16.46 -3.39 4.90
N ALA A 65 -16.52 -4.31 5.86
CA ALA A 65 -17.44 -5.45 5.84
C ALA A 65 -18.91 -5.00 5.73
N GLN A 66 -19.27 -3.91 6.42
CA GLN A 66 -20.62 -3.33 6.40
C GLN A 66 -20.93 -2.45 5.17
N GLY A 67 -19.96 -2.23 4.28
CA GLY A 67 -20.10 -1.35 3.13
C GLY A 67 -19.40 0.00 3.30
N GLY A 68 -19.11 0.65 2.17
CA GLY A 68 -18.26 1.85 2.11
C GLY A 68 -16.78 1.53 2.35
N PHE A 69 -16.01 2.59 2.59
CA PHE A 69 -14.57 2.55 2.76
C PHE A 69 -14.14 3.05 4.13
N ILE A 70 -12.92 2.67 4.51
CA ILE A 70 -12.12 3.33 5.52
C ILE A 70 -10.79 3.74 4.88
N GLY A 71 -10.24 4.88 5.31
CA GLY A 71 -8.99 5.40 4.77
C GLY A 71 -8.15 6.09 5.82
N GLY A 72 -6.87 6.18 5.52
CA GLY A 72 -5.89 6.90 6.33
C GLY A 72 -5.62 8.28 5.76
N PHE A 73 -6.34 9.27 6.26
CA PHE A 73 -6.13 10.66 5.90
C PHE A 73 -4.97 11.26 6.73
N GLN A 74 -4.45 12.42 6.32
CA GLN A 74 -3.51 13.16 7.13
C GLN A 74 -4.07 13.45 8.54
N SER A 75 -5.36 13.78 8.64
CA SER A 75 -6.07 14.00 9.91
C SER A 75 -6.47 12.73 10.68
N GLY A 76 -6.08 11.54 10.20
CA GLY A 76 -6.34 10.27 10.89
C GLY A 76 -7.23 9.29 10.13
N PHE A 77 -7.80 8.34 10.86
CA PHE A 77 -8.72 7.34 10.32
C PHE A 77 -10.09 7.98 10.06
N ALA A 78 -10.66 7.73 8.89
CA ALA A 78 -12.05 8.09 8.60
C ALA A 78 -12.75 7.03 7.75
N SER A 79 -14.05 6.86 7.99
CA SER A 79 -14.92 6.09 7.08
C SER A 79 -15.52 7.01 6.03
N PHE A 80 -15.76 6.51 4.83
CA PHE A 80 -16.35 7.32 3.77
C PHE A 80 -17.11 6.54 2.69
N THR A 81 -17.99 7.25 1.99
CA THR A 81 -18.66 6.82 0.74
C THR A 81 -18.23 7.72 -0.41
N LEU A 82 -18.44 7.31 -1.66
CA LEU A 82 -18.02 8.08 -2.84
C LEU A 82 -19.16 8.80 -3.58
N ASP A 83 -20.40 8.28 -3.49
CA ASP A 83 -21.55 8.81 -4.22
C ASP A 83 -22.80 8.97 -3.31
N PRO A 84 -22.96 10.13 -2.64
CA PRO A 84 -22.03 11.26 -2.61
C PRO A 84 -20.79 10.98 -1.75
N LEU A 85 -19.74 11.79 -1.95
CA LEU A 85 -18.59 11.82 -1.06
C LEU A 85 -19.02 12.32 0.32
N ALA A 86 -18.96 11.45 1.31
CA ALA A 86 -19.23 11.78 2.70
C ALA A 86 -18.17 11.12 3.58
N ILE A 87 -17.43 11.92 4.34
CA ILE A 87 -16.31 11.48 5.18
C ILE A 87 -16.70 11.67 6.64
N THR A 88 -16.54 10.62 7.44
CA THR A 88 -16.81 10.61 8.88
C THR A 88 -15.54 10.24 9.63
N PRO A 89 -14.90 11.20 10.34
CA PRO A 89 -13.72 10.94 11.15
C PRO A 89 -13.97 9.87 12.21
N ILE A 90 -12.95 9.05 12.49
CA ILE A 90 -12.98 7.99 13.51
C ILE A 90 -12.01 8.33 14.63
N HIS A 91 -10.72 8.47 14.30
CA HIS A 91 -9.67 8.69 15.29
C HIS A 91 -8.42 9.31 14.65
N ASP A 92 -7.86 10.33 15.29
CA ASP A 92 -6.53 10.85 14.97
C ASP A 92 -5.53 10.27 15.98
N PRO A 93 -4.60 9.38 15.57
CA PRO A 93 -3.61 8.81 16.49
C PRO A 93 -2.51 9.80 16.88
N GLU A 94 -2.30 10.87 16.11
CA GLU A 94 -1.13 11.76 16.23
C GLU A 94 -1.50 13.26 16.24
N PRO A 95 -2.52 13.73 16.99
CA PRO A 95 -2.94 15.14 16.97
C PRO A 95 -1.85 16.11 17.49
N HIS A 96 -0.82 15.58 18.13
CA HIS A 96 0.34 16.30 18.63
C HIS A 96 1.47 16.43 17.60
N LEU A 97 1.37 15.79 16.43
CA LEU A 97 2.34 15.81 15.33
C LEU A 97 1.66 16.29 14.02
N PRO A 98 1.29 17.57 13.88
CA PRO A 98 0.57 18.07 12.71
C PRO A 98 1.38 18.00 11.39
N GLY A 99 2.69 17.77 11.46
CA GLY A 99 3.56 17.52 10.32
C GLY A 99 3.59 16.06 9.86
N ASN A 100 2.96 15.15 10.60
CA ASN A 100 2.84 13.76 10.23
C ASN A 100 1.64 13.52 9.29
N ARG A 101 1.70 12.41 8.56
CA ARG A 101 0.58 11.83 7.80
C ARG A 101 0.60 10.31 7.89
N MET A 102 -0.53 9.68 7.58
CA MET A 102 -0.53 8.25 7.25
C MET A 102 0.18 8.00 5.91
N ASN A 103 0.88 6.88 5.79
CA ASN A 103 1.59 6.45 4.60
C ASN A 103 0.91 5.21 3.98
N ASP A 104 1.41 4.01 4.20
CA ASP A 104 0.81 2.77 3.70
C ASP A 104 -0.04 2.08 4.79
N GLY A 105 -1.00 1.26 4.36
CA GLY A 105 -1.89 0.54 5.25
C GLY A 105 -2.68 -0.58 4.57
N LYS A 106 -3.04 -1.59 5.36
CA LYS A 106 -3.72 -2.79 4.86
C LYS A 106 -4.61 -3.43 5.93
N ALA A 107 -5.72 -4.01 5.50
CA ALA A 107 -6.55 -4.85 6.37
C ALA A 107 -5.94 -6.26 6.55
N ASP A 108 -5.95 -6.77 7.78
CA ASP A 108 -5.59 -8.16 8.08
C ASP A 108 -6.81 -9.10 7.99
N LYS A 109 -6.56 -10.41 8.03
CA LYS A 109 -7.60 -11.45 7.94
C LYS A 109 -8.62 -11.44 9.09
N ASP A 110 -8.32 -10.75 10.19
CA ASP A 110 -9.17 -10.67 11.38
C ASP A 110 -9.97 -9.36 11.39
N GLY A 111 -9.91 -8.59 10.30
CA GLY A 111 -10.66 -7.35 10.12
C GLY A 111 -10.03 -6.12 10.76
N ARG A 112 -8.74 -6.16 11.11
CA ARG A 112 -8.03 -5.00 11.67
C ARG A 112 -7.35 -4.21 10.56
N ILE A 113 -7.25 -2.89 10.69
CA ILE A 113 -6.36 -2.09 9.85
C ILE A 113 -4.99 -2.00 10.51
N TRP A 114 -3.95 -2.12 9.70
CA TRP A 114 -2.59 -1.82 10.09
C TRP A 114 -2.03 -0.73 9.18
N CYS A 115 -1.39 0.29 9.74
CA CYS A 115 -0.88 1.40 8.92
C CYS A 115 0.31 2.11 9.55
N GLY A 116 1.17 2.66 8.71
CA GLY A 116 2.30 3.49 9.12
C GLY A 116 1.99 4.98 9.10
N THR A 117 2.59 5.76 10.00
CA THR A 117 2.66 7.23 9.96
C THR A 117 4.08 7.71 9.71
N MET A 118 4.26 8.92 9.19
CA MET A 118 5.58 9.52 8.97
C MET A 118 5.53 11.03 9.02
N ASP A 119 6.68 11.64 9.33
CA ASP A 119 6.95 13.05 9.09
C ASP A 119 6.93 13.34 7.58
N MET A 120 6.05 14.23 7.13
CA MET A 120 5.96 14.62 5.72
C MET A 120 7.24 15.23 5.16
N ALA A 121 8.06 15.85 6.01
CA ALA A 121 9.36 16.40 5.60
C ALA A 121 10.46 15.34 5.54
N GLU A 122 10.18 14.10 5.97
CA GLU A 122 11.14 13.00 6.05
C GLU A 122 12.41 13.34 6.84
N GLY A 123 12.31 14.32 7.76
CA GLY A 123 13.43 14.84 8.54
C GLY A 123 13.63 14.13 9.87
N GLN A 124 12.57 13.50 10.39
CA GLN A 124 12.53 12.94 11.74
C GLN A 124 12.13 11.45 11.73
N ASP A 125 12.66 10.71 12.70
CA ASP A 125 12.34 9.28 12.91
C ASP A 125 11.13 9.12 13.86
N VAL A 126 10.03 9.80 13.53
CA VAL A 126 8.81 9.89 14.37
C VAL A 126 7.66 9.04 13.81
N GLY A 127 7.91 8.23 12.78
CA GLY A 127 6.90 7.34 12.23
C GLY A 127 6.63 6.14 13.12
N ALA A 128 5.38 5.67 13.12
CA ALA A 128 4.96 4.51 13.89
C ALA A 128 4.03 3.59 13.09
N LEU A 129 4.03 2.31 13.46
CA LEU A 129 3.09 1.29 12.97
C LEU A 129 1.93 1.18 13.96
N TYR A 130 0.72 1.46 13.49
CA TYR A 130 -0.51 1.37 14.26
C TYR A 130 -1.35 0.17 13.85
N ARG A 131 -2.20 -0.26 14.78
CA ARG A 131 -3.31 -1.18 14.52
C ARG A 131 -4.61 -0.54 14.99
N LEU A 132 -5.60 -0.49 14.11
CA LEU A 132 -6.99 -0.15 14.42
C LEU A 132 -7.82 -1.44 14.43
N ASP A 133 -8.38 -1.76 15.60
CA ASP A 133 -9.24 -2.93 15.80
C ASP A 133 -10.71 -2.62 15.40
N PRO A 134 -11.54 -3.64 15.08
CA PRO A 134 -12.94 -3.47 14.68
C PRO A 134 -13.84 -2.68 15.66
N ASP A 135 -13.44 -2.58 16.93
CA ASP A 135 -14.15 -1.78 17.94
C ASP A 135 -13.78 -0.29 17.92
N GLY A 136 -12.89 0.12 17.02
CA GLY A 136 -12.41 1.49 16.89
C GLY A 136 -11.18 1.82 17.76
N SER A 137 -10.69 0.88 18.56
CA SER A 137 -9.48 1.11 19.37
C SER A 137 -8.21 1.12 18.50
N VAL A 138 -7.31 2.05 18.81
CA VAL A 138 -6.04 2.23 18.10
C VAL A 138 -4.87 1.97 19.04
N THR A 139 -3.94 1.12 18.62
CA THR A 139 -2.75 0.72 19.38
C THR A 139 -1.48 0.98 18.58
N VAL A 140 -0.46 1.58 19.20
CA VAL A 140 0.90 1.64 18.65
C VAL A 140 1.53 0.25 18.77
N MET A 141 1.96 -0.33 17.66
CA MET A 141 2.51 -1.68 17.60
C MET A 141 4.04 -1.69 17.50
N ASP A 142 4.63 -0.68 16.85
CA ASP A 142 6.08 -0.45 16.77
C ASP A 142 6.33 1.01 16.35
N ASP A 143 7.51 1.56 16.62
CA ASP A 143 7.83 2.96 16.35
C ASP A 143 9.28 3.20 15.89
N GLY A 144 9.62 4.48 15.71
CA GLY A 144 10.97 4.95 15.36
C GLY A 144 11.29 4.84 13.87
N TYR A 145 10.28 4.87 13.01
CA TYR A 145 10.41 4.77 11.55
C TYR A 145 10.74 6.13 10.92
N ARG A 146 11.55 6.12 9.85
CA ARG A 146 11.75 7.30 8.98
C ARG A 146 10.61 7.42 7.96
N VAL A 147 10.39 6.35 7.19
CA VAL A 147 9.29 6.22 6.23
C VAL A 147 8.79 4.77 6.29
N PRO A 148 7.67 4.48 6.98
CA PRO A 148 7.14 3.13 7.08
C PRO A 148 6.34 2.75 5.83
N ASN A 149 6.56 1.53 5.34
CA ASN A 149 5.84 0.98 4.19
C ASN A 149 5.44 -0.48 4.41
N GLY A 150 4.42 -0.92 3.67
CA GLY A 150 3.62 -2.07 4.04
C GLY A 150 2.53 -1.70 5.07
N PRO A 151 1.83 -2.68 5.67
CA PRO A 151 2.34 -4.03 5.87
C PRO A 151 1.86 -5.06 4.84
N ALA A 152 2.58 -6.18 4.77
CA ALA A 152 2.07 -7.43 4.22
C ALA A 152 2.08 -8.54 5.27
N PHE A 153 1.23 -9.54 5.07
CA PHE A 153 1.10 -10.68 5.96
C PHE A 153 1.48 -11.95 5.22
N SER A 154 2.29 -12.80 5.84
CA SER A 154 2.58 -14.13 5.29
C SER A 154 1.29 -14.93 5.04
N ALA A 155 1.30 -15.81 4.05
CA ALA A 155 0.14 -16.64 3.71
C ALA A 155 -0.34 -17.52 4.89
N CYS A 156 0.58 -17.98 5.76
CA CYS A 156 0.23 -18.71 6.98
C CYS A 156 -0.28 -17.81 8.12
N GLY A 157 -0.18 -16.48 7.99
CA GLY A 157 -0.62 -15.50 8.98
C GLY A 157 0.29 -15.32 10.21
N GLU A 158 1.40 -16.04 10.28
CA GLU A 158 2.34 -16.03 11.42
C GLU A 158 3.33 -14.86 11.40
N TYR A 159 3.51 -14.22 10.24
CA TYR A 159 4.43 -13.10 10.08
C TYR A 159 3.76 -11.85 9.52
N LEU A 160 4.21 -10.71 10.03
CA LEU A 160 3.99 -9.38 9.47
C LEU A 160 5.32 -8.86 8.90
N TYR A 161 5.26 -8.29 7.70
CA TYR A 161 6.38 -7.61 7.04
C TYR A 161 6.10 -6.11 7.01
N HIS A 162 7.09 -5.32 7.41
CA HIS A 162 7.00 -3.86 7.41
C HIS A 162 8.38 -3.26 7.19
N SER A 163 8.49 -2.28 6.30
CA SER A 163 9.78 -1.68 5.95
C SER A 163 9.95 -0.29 6.52
N ASP A 164 11.21 0.05 6.78
CA ASP A 164 11.65 1.42 6.81
C ASP A 164 12.36 1.74 5.48
N THR A 165 11.64 2.44 4.61
CA THR A 165 12.10 2.86 3.28
C THR A 165 13.33 3.77 3.39
N GLY A 166 13.34 4.70 4.34
CA GLY A 166 14.46 5.62 4.58
C GLY A 166 15.75 4.91 4.99
N ARG A 167 15.64 3.75 5.64
CA ARG A 167 16.79 2.92 6.05
C ARG A 167 17.10 1.75 5.11
N ARG A 168 16.29 1.54 4.06
CA ARG A 168 16.43 0.41 3.11
C ARG A 168 16.43 -0.95 3.80
N ILE A 169 15.60 -1.10 4.85
CA ILE A 169 15.48 -2.34 5.60
C ILE A 169 14.02 -2.71 5.70
N MET A 170 13.71 -3.97 5.40
CA MET A 170 12.46 -4.61 5.75
C MET A 170 12.62 -5.43 7.01
N TYR A 171 11.70 -5.23 7.94
CA TYR A 171 11.57 -6.00 9.15
C TYR A 171 10.51 -7.10 8.99
N ARG A 172 10.71 -8.19 9.73
CA ARG A 172 9.72 -9.25 9.94
C ARG A 172 9.43 -9.36 11.42
N PHE A 173 8.16 -9.55 11.75
CA PHE A 173 7.67 -9.75 13.10
C PHE A 173 6.94 -11.08 13.20
N ARG A 174 7.03 -11.73 14.36
CA ARG A 174 6.12 -12.82 14.72
C ARG A 174 4.78 -12.23 15.12
N ARG A 175 3.69 -12.81 14.64
CA ARG A 175 2.32 -12.37 14.92
C ARG A 175 1.64 -13.37 15.85
N GLY A 176 1.16 -12.87 16.99
CA GLY A 176 0.34 -13.61 17.93
C GLY A 176 -1.11 -13.78 17.43
N PRO A 177 -1.86 -14.76 17.96
CA PRO A 177 -3.26 -14.99 17.59
C PRO A 177 -4.19 -13.82 17.99
N ASP A 178 -3.80 -13.02 18.98
CA ASP A 178 -4.48 -11.80 19.42
C ASP A 178 -4.10 -10.56 18.58
N GLY A 179 -3.32 -10.76 17.52
CA GLY A 179 -2.81 -9.70 16.66
C GLY A 179 -1.66 -8.90 17.27
N THR A 180 -1.06 -9.33 18.39
CA THR A 180 0.20 -8.74 18.88
C THR A 180 1.36 -9.05 17.92
N ILE A 181 2.38 -8.20 17.90
CA ILE A 181 3.63 -8.46 17.19
C ILE A 181 4.79 -8.47 18.17
N HIS A 182 5.78 -9.32 17.90
CA HIS A 182 7.00 -9.46 18.69
C HIS A 182 8.16 -9.90 17.79
N ASP A 183 9.36 -9.99 18.37
CA ASP A 183 10.58 -10.44 17.68
C ASP A 183 10.86 -9.69 16.38
N ARG A 184 10.88 -8.35 16.44
CA ARG A 184 11.30 -7.50 15.31
C ARG A 184 12.70 -7.91 14.86
N GLN A 185 12.81 -8.38 13.62
CA GLN A 185 14.08 -8.80 13.03
C GLN A 185 14.27 -8.14 11.67
N PRO A 186 15.48 -7.62 11.35
CA PRO A 186 15.85 -7.34 9.97
C PRO A 186 15.67 -8.62 9.13
N PHE A 187 14.96 -8.50 8.02
CA PHE A 187 14.61 -9.64 7.17
C PHE A 187 15.24 -9.51 5.78
N ILE A 188 15.02 -8.37 5.11
CA ILE A 188 15.62 -8.06 3.80
C ILE A 188 16.27 -6.68 3.89
N THR A 189 17.50 -6.57 3.40
CA THR A 189 18.21 -5.29 3.27
C THR A 189 18.42 -4.96 1.81
N PHE A 190 18.18 -3.71 1.43
CA PHE A 190 18.24 -3.26 0.05
C PHE A 190 19.49 -2.41 -0.17
N THR A 191 20.21 -2.66 -1.27
CA THR A 191 21.36 -1.86 -1.67
C THR A 191 20.90 -0.57 -2.34
N GLU A 192 21.83 0.36 -2.59
CA GLU A 192 21.52 1.58 -3.35
C GLU A 192 21.01 1.29 -4.77
N ALA A 193 21.57 0.28 -5.43
CA ALA A 193 21.13 -0.14 -6.77
C ALA A 193 19.73 -0.74 -6.78
N ASP A 194 19.26 -1.25 -5.63
CA ASP A 194 17.90 -1.78 -5.51
C ASP A 194 16.85 -0.68 -5.33
N GLY A 195 17.25 0.57 -5.09
CA GLY A 195 16.36 1.64 -4.66
C GLY A 195 15.90 1.45 -3.21
N HIS A 196 14.67 1.85 -2.90
CA HIS A 196 14.09 1.74 -1.57
C HIS A 196 12.85 0.85 -1.57
N PRO A 197 12.65 -0.01 -0.55
CA PRO A 197 11.46 -0.82 -0.46
C PRO A 197 10.24 0.06 -0.18
N ASP A 198 9.17 -0.16 -0.93
CA ASP A 198 7.92 0.60 -0.83
C ASP A 198 6.75 -0.36 -0.52
N GLY A 199 5.57 -0.14 -1.09
CA GLY A 199 4.41 -1.02 -0.98
C GLY A 199 4.69 -2.49 -1.34
N MET A 200 3.98 -3.39 -0.65
CA MET A 200 4.26 -4.83 -0.68
C MET A 200 2.99 -5.69 -0.54
N THR A 201 3.07 -6.92 -1.05
CA THR A 201 1.99 -7.92 -0.95
C THR A 201 2.55 -9.34 -0.99
N VAL A 202 1.78 -10.34 -0.57
CA VAL A 202 2.18 -11.75 -0.60
C VAL A 202 1.32 -12.51 -1.61
N ASP A 203 1.95 -13.37 -2.39
CA ASP A 203 1.24 -14.27 -3.31
C ASP A 203 0.79 -15.57 -2.64
N ALA A 204 -0.05 -16.34 -3.33
CA ALA A 204 -0.61 -17.60 -2.84
C ALA A 204 0.43 -18.71 -2.61
N GLU A 205 1.65 -18.55 -3.15
CA GLU A 205 2.78 -19.46 -2.91
C GLU A 205 3.59 -19.05 -1.66
N GLY A 206 3.22 -17.94 -1.00
CA GLY A 206 3.86 -17.44 0.20
C GLY A 206 5.05 -16.52 -0.06
N TYR A 207 5.30 -16.13 -1.31
CA TYR A 207 6.40 -15.23 -1.66
C TYR A 207 5.96 -13.77 -1.51
N LEU A 208 6.89 -12.94 -1.05
CA LEU A 208 6.68 -11.52 -0.84
C LEU A 208 7.07 -10.73 -2.08
N TRP A 209 6.15 -9.91 -2.58
CA TRP A 209 6.40 -8.93 -3.63
C TRP A 209 6.60 -7.54 -3.03
N VAL A 210 7.60 -6.82 -3.54
CA VAL A 210 8.01 -5.50 -3.04
C VAL A 210 8.21 -4.56 -4.23
N ALA A 211 7.61 -3.37 -4.15
CA ALA A 211 7.87 -2.26 -5.07
C ALA A 211 9.16 -1.54 -4.68
N HIS A 212 9.86 -1.00 -5.69
CA HIS A 212 11.14 -0.34 -5.49
C HIS A 212 11.10 1.12 -5.93
N TRP A 213 11.02 2.03 -4.96
CA TRP A 213 11.17 3.47 -5.18
C TRP A 213 12.60 3.77 -5.66
N GLY A 214 12.73 4.37 -6.84
CA GLY A 214 14.01 4.66 -7.47
C GLY A 214 14.72 3.43 -8.07
N GLY A 215 14.11 2.24 -8.01
CA GLY A 215 14.69 0.99 -8.51
C GLY A 215 14.08 0.47 -9.81
N SER A 216 13.06 1.16 -10.35
CA SER A 216 12.40 0.82 -11.63
C SER A 216 11.94 -0.64 -11.76
N ARG A 217 11.47 -1.25 -10.68
CA ARG A 217 11.07 -2.66 -10.68
C ARG A 217 10.15 -3.03 -9.53
N ILE A 218 9.58 -4.22 -9.63
CA ILE A 218 9.09 -5.00 -8.50
C ILE A 218 9.96 -6.25 -8.34
N SER A 219 10.16 -6.71 -7.11
CA SER A 219 10.91 -7.95 -6.82
C SER A 219 10.07 -8.91 -6.00
N ARG A 220 10.28 -10.20 -6.24
CA ARG A 220 9.67 -11.30 -5.50
C ARG A 220 10.73 -11.98 -4.65
N PHE A 221 10.43 -12.20 -3.37
CA PHE A 221 11.31 -12.82 -2.39
C PHE A 221 10.66 -14.07 -1.80
N SER A 222 11.47 -15.11 -1.62
CA SER A 222 11.08 -16.32 -0.89
C SER A 222 10.71 -16.03 0.57
N PRO A 223 10.00 -16.95 1.26
CA PRO A 223 9.74 -16.86 2.70
C PRO A 223 11.01 -16.71 3.58
N GLU A 224 12.16 -17.12 3.06
CA GLU A 224 13.48 -16.97 3.69
C GLU A 224 14.16 -15.62 3.38
N GLY A 225 13.53 -14.74 2.61
CA GLY A 225 14.02 -13.40 2.28
C GLY A 225 15.02 -13.37 1.12
N LYS A 226 15.17 -14.48 0.38
CA LYS A 226 16.04 -14.53 -0.81
C LYS A 226 15.28 -14.05 -2.03
N LEU A 227 15.91 -13.20 -2.84
CA LEU A 227 15.38 -12.77 -4.14
C LEU A 227 15.15 -13.99 -5.03
N ASP A 228 13.90 -14.16 -5.48
CA ASP A 228 13.47 -15.17 -6.44
C ASP A 228 13.59 -14.63 -7.87
N ARG A 229 12.99 -13.46 -8.11
CA ARG A 229 13.01 -12.77 -9.41
C ARG A 229 12.65 -11.30 -9.27
N ALA A 230 12.88 -10.54 -10.34
CA ALA A 230 12.42 -9.15 -10.47
C ALA A 230 11.78 -8.93 -11.84
N ILE A 231 10.86 -7.96 -11.91
CA ILE A 231 10.23 -7.49 -13.14
C ILE A 231 10.52 -6.00 -13.27
N GLU A 232 11.24 -5.62 -14.32
CA GLU A 232 11.55 -4.22 -14.62
C GLU A 232 10.31 -3.49 -15.13
N LEU A 233 10.14 -2.26 -14.66
CA LEU A 233 9.12 -1.31 -15.10
C LEU A 233 9.80 -0.06 -15.66
N PRO A 234 9.15 0.65 -16.59
CA PRO A 234 9.73 1.86 -17.19
C PRO A 234 9.65 3.08 -16.27
N ALA A 235 8.81 3.02 -15.22
CA ALA A 235 8.68 4.07 -14.22
C ALA A 235 9.85 4.00 -13.23
N ARG A 236 10.41 5.15 -12.85
CA ARG A 236 11.56 5.24 -11.95
C ARG A 236 11.18 5.02 -10.49
N GLN A 237 10.02 5.49 -10.09
CA GLN A 237 9.52 5.44 -8.70
C GLN A 237 8.30 4.51 -8.65
N VAL A 238 8.54 3.21 -8.50
CA VAL A 238 7.47 2.20 -8.36
C VAL A 238 7.07 2.11 -6.88
N THR A 239 5.78 2.17 -6.60
CA THR A 239 5.28 2.48 -5.25
C THR A 239 4.49 1.36 -4.59
N ASN A 240 3.45 0.81 -5.21
CA ASN A 240 2.58 -0.17 -4.55
C ASN A 240 2.13 -1.28 -5.52
N ILE A 241 1.68 -2.42 -4.96
CA ILE A 241 1.35 -3.65 -5.68
C ILE A 241 0.06 -4.26 -5.12
N THR A 242 -0.87 -4.61 -6.00
CA THR A 242 -2.03 -5.42 -5.63
C THR A 242 -2.32 -6.52 -6.65
N PHE A 243 -2.84 -7.65 -6.17
CA PHE A 243 -3.42 -8.68 -7.01
C PHE A 243 -4.92 -8.45 -7.15
N ALA A 244 -5.48 -8.75 -8.32
CA ALA A 244 -6.84 -8.42 -8.68
C ALA A 244 -7.43 -9.42 -9.68
N GLY A 245 -8.70 -9.23 -9.98
CA GLY A 245 -9.50 -10.12 -10.83
C GLY A 245 -10.12 -11.27 -10.03
N PRO A 246 -11.18 -11.91 -10.57
CA PRO A 246 -11.88 -13.01 -9.91
C PRO A 246 -10.97 -14.18 -9.53
N ASP A 247 -9.93 -14.42 -10.34
CA ASP A 247 -8.93 -15.48 -10.15
C ASP A 247 -7.69 -15.04 -9.35
N LEU A 248 -7.61 -13.75 -8.99
CA LEU A 248 -6.47 -13.11 -8.33
C LEU A 248 -5.15 -13.27 -9.08
N ASP A 249 -5.17 -13.43 -10.40
CA ASP A 249 -3.99 -13.67 -11.26
C ASP A 249 -3.52 -12.42 -12.02
N ARG A 250 -4.20 -11.28 -11.83
CA ARG A 250 -3.81 -10.00 -12.42
C ARG A 250 -3.07 -9.18 -11.38
N MET A 251 -1.90 -8.65 -11.72
CA MET A 251 -1.13 -7.78 -10.82
C MET A 251 -1.17 -6.35 -11.33
N PHE A 252 -1.49 -5.41 -10.44
CA PHE A 252 -1.47 -3.99 -10.72
C PHE A 252 -0.42 -3.29 -9.87
N VAL A 253 0.24 -2.29 -10.47
CA VAL A 253 1.38 -1.60 -9.88
C VAL A 253 1.24 -0.11 -10.11
N SER A 254 1.35 0.68 -9.04
CA SER A 254 1.39 2.14 -9.10
C SER A 254 2.82 2.68 -9.18
N SER A 255 2.94 3.91 -9.67
CA SER A 255 4.19 4.67 -9.64
C SER A 255 3.95 6.13 -9.27
N ALA A 256 5.04 6.86 -9.05
CA ALA A 256 5.01 8.26 -8.64
C ALA A 256 5.80 9.17 -9.59
N ALA A 257 5.33 10.41 -9.68
CA ALA A 257 5.87 11.45 -10.54
C ALA A 257 6.68 12.52 -9.82
N ILE A 258 6.51 12.62 -8.51
CA ILE A 258 7.11 13.69 -7.69
C ILE A 258 8.63 13.75 -7.88
N GLY A 259 9.14 14.97 -8.02
CA GLY A 259 10.58 15.24 -8.16
C GLY A 259 11.19 14.85 -9.51
N LEU A 260 10.40 14.30 -10.44
CA LEU A 260 10.89 13.83 -11.73
C LEU A 260 10.43 14.73 -12.89
N PRO A 261 11.26 14.88 -13.95
CA PRO A 261 10.82 15.50 -15.18
C PRO A 261 9.68 14.70 -15.81
N GLU A 262 8.89 15.37 -16.64
CA GLU A 262 7.78 14.76 -17.37
C GLU A 262 8.24 13.53 -18.18
N SER A 263 7.43 12.48 -18.14
CA SER A 263 7.64 11.23 -18.86
C SER A 263 6.30 10.50 -19.02
N ASP A 264 6.27 9.51 -19.92
CA ASP A 264 5.07 8.71 -20.14
C ASP A 264 4.78 7.70 -19.02
N TYR A 265 5.71 7.45 -18.10
CA TYR A 265 5.69 6.27 -17.22
C TYR A 265 5.72 6.59 -15.73
N ASP A 266 6.34 7.69 -15.34
CA ASP A 266 6.40 8.09 -13.93
C ASP A 266 5.04 8.65 -13.51
N GLY A 267 4.48 8.17 -12.40
CA GLY A 267 3.10 8.51 -12.03
C GLY A 267 2.06 7.83 -12.93
N ALA A 268 2.38 6.69 -13.55
CA ALA A 268 1.44 5.87 -14.31
C ALA A 268 0.95 4.67 -13.47
N PHE A 269 -0.05 3.97 -13.99
CA PHE A 269 -0.56 2.72 -13.41
C PHE A 269 -0.36 1.59 -14.41
N PHE A 270 0.09 0.44 -13.94
CA PHE A 270 0.47 -0.69 -14.78
C PHE A 270 -0.31 -1.93 -14.41
N GLU A 271 -0.59 -2.76 -15.41
CA GLU A 271 -0.88 -4.17 -15.20
C GLU A 271 0.34 -5.00 -15.61
N VAL A 272 0.71 -5.97 -14.78
CA VAL A 272 1.95 -6.75 -14.89
C VAL A 272 1.62 -8.24 -14.97
N GLU A 273 2.24 -8.92 -15.94
CA GLU A 273 2.19 -10.37 -16.08
C GLU A 273 3.15 -11.03 -15.08
N CYS A 274 2.65 -11.34 -13.89
CA CYS A 274 3.45 -11.97 -12.84
C CYS A 274 3.41 -13.52 -12.88
N GLY A 275 2.40 -14.12 -13.50
CA GLY A 275 2.28 -15.58 -13.66
C GLY A 275 2.04 -16.36 -12.35
N VAL A 276 1.59 -15.69 -11.29
CA VAL A 276 1.20 -16.28 -9.99
C VAL A 276 -0.11 -15.64 -9.52
N LYS A 277 -0.76 -16.26 -8.54
CA LYS A 277 -2.00 -15.74 -7.94
C LYS A 277 -1.73 -15.03 -6.61
N GLY A 278 -2.50 -14.00 -6.31
CA GLY A 278 -2.55 -13.35 -5.02
C GLY A 278 -3.41 -14.07 -4.00
N LEU A 279 -3.55 -13.43 -2.84
CA LEU A 279 -4.47 -13.82 -1.77
C LEU A 279 -5.72 -12.94 -1.77
N PRO A 280 -6.86 -13.41 -1.23
CA PRO A 280 -8.05 -12.58 -1.08
C PRO A 280 -7.77 -11.29 -0.33
N THR A 281 -8.33 -10.18 -0.82
CA THR A 281 -8.32 -8.90 -0.10
C THR A 281 -9.15 -9.00 1.17
N ASN A 282 -8.58 -8.61 2.31
CA ASN A 282 -9.32 -8.55 3.55
C ASN A 282 -10.07 -7.22 3.67
N LEU A 283 -11.15 -7.24 4.46
CA LEU A 283 -11.99 -6.09 4.74
C LEU A 283 -11.76 -5.61 6.17
N TYR A 284 -11.94 -4.32 6.43
CA TYR A 284 -12.05 -3.84 7.81
C TYR A 284 -13.34 -4.36 8.46
N GLY A 285 -13.24 -4.85 9.69
CA GLY A 285 -14.33 -5.52 10.42
C GLY A 285 -15.29 -4.59 11.15
N GLY A 286 -14.98 -3.30 11.29
CA GLY A 286 -15.82 -2.29 11.96
C GLY A 286 -16.18 -1.09 11.10
#